data_AF-A0A3N5UNP5-F1
#
_entry.id   AF-A0A3N5UNP5-F1
#
_cell.length_a   1.000
_cell.length_b   1.000
_cell.length_c   1.000
_cell.angle_alpha   90.00
_cell.angle_beta   90.00
_cell.angle_gamma   90.00
#
_symmetry.space_group_name_H-M   'P 1'
#
loop_
_entity.id
_entity.type
_entity.pdbx_description
1 polymer ?
#
loop_
_entity_poly.entity_id
_entity_poly.type
_entity_poly.pdbx_seq_one_letter_code
_entity_poly.pdbx_strand_id
1 'polypeptide(L)'
;MLTPETKRPIFEPILYKFSRPMLFEFTSEKGRFMPILPYVKLYVISLLIFIVVDLIWIAGIMKNFYRSQLGPLSKMTGGSMSPNIPASILVWMLIVLGLILFVLPRIPRTGSGIEGVLWGVLFGLVVYGVYDLTNYALLKDWSLSMTIVDMLWGMIACGISGFIVGHLARRLL
;
A
#
# COMPACT_ATOMS: atom_id res chain seq x y z
N MET A 1 -28.74 65.23 3.58
CA MET A 1 -29.15 63.81 3.54
C MET A 1 -27.90 62.99 3.28
N LEU A 2 -27.40 62.33 4.32
CA LEU A 2 -26.22 61.46 4.30
C LEU A 2 -26.66 60.07 3.79
N THR A 3 -25.95 59.53 2.79
CA THR A 3 -26.12 58.14 2.35
C THR A 3 -25.38 57.21 3.32
N PRO A 4 -25.93 56.03 3.65
CA PRO A 4 -25.32 55.16 4.64
C PRO A 4 -24.10 54.42 4.08
N GLU A 5 -22.97 54.57 4.76
CA GLU A 5 -21.78 53.73 4.63
C GLU A 5 -22.17 52.25 4.81
N THR A 6 -22.09 51.49 3.73
CA THR A 6 -22.11 50.03 3.77
C THR A 6 -20.81 49.55 4.44
N LYS A 7 -20.93 49.20 5.73
CA LYS A 7 -19.94 48.45 6.50
C LYS A 7 -19.52 47.19 5.73
N ARG A 8 -18.28 47.16 5.22
CA ARG A 8 -17.65 45.90 4.80
C ARG A 8 -17.25 45.13 6.07
N PRO A 9 -17.66 43.86 6.25
CA PRO A 9 -17.13 43.07 7.35
C PRO A 9 -15.64 42.77 7.07
N ILE A 10 -14.79 43.11 8.05
CA ILE A 10 -13.31 43.05 8.00
C ILE A 10 -12.78 41.61 8.23
N PHE A 11 -13.65 40.60 8.30
CA PHE A 11 -13.28 39.23 8.70
C PHE A 11 -13.76 38.14 7.73
N GLU A 12 -13.29 38.18 6.48
CA GLU A 12 -13.32 36.98 5.63
C GLU A 12 -11.98 36.75 4.90
N PRO A 13 -11.00 36.09 5.55
CA PRO A 13 -9.99 35.36 4.77
C PRO A 13 -9.77 33.89 5.16
N ILE A 14 -10.58 33.28 6.05
CA ILE A 14 -10.26 31.95 6.59
C ILE A 14 -11.14 30.82 6.01
N LEU A 15 -12.40 31.10 5.65
CA LEU A 15 -13.33 30.05 5.19
C LEU A 15 -13.13 29.58 3.74
N TYR A 16 -12.41 30.35 2.91
CA TYR A 16 -12.15 29.95 1.53
C TYR A 16 -11.11 28.82 1.41
N LYS A 17 -10.28 28.61 2.45
CA LYS A 17 -9.22 27.59 2.41
C LYS A 17 -9.71 26.18 2.77
N PHE A 18 -10.93 26.04 3.27
CA PHE A 18 -11.49 24.78 3.79
C PHE A 18 -12.65 24.20 2.95
N SER A 19 -13.05 24.85 1.86
CA SER A 19 -14.19 24.42 1.04
C SER A 19 -13.81 23.61 -0.22
N ARG A 20 -12.56 23.13 -0.33
CA ARG A 20 -12.25 22.13 -1.37
C ARG A 20 -12.62 20.76 -0.85
N PRO A 21 -13.68 20.11 -1.38
CA PRO A 21 -13.93 18.73 -1.03
C PRO A 21 -12.71 17.90 -1.45
N MET A 22 -12.33 16.95 -0.62
CA MET A 22 -11.35 15.90 -0.88
C MET A 22 -11.88 14.94 -1.97
N LEU A 23 -12.39 15.47 -3.08
CA LEU A 23 -12.57 14.71 -4.28
C LEU A 23 -11.17 14.51 -4.83
N PHE A 24 -10.80 13.25 -5.02
CA PHE A 24 -9.62 12.87 -5.79
C PHE A 24 -9.67 13.61 -7.13
N GLU A 25 -8.98 14.74 -7.25
CA GLU A 25 -8.74 15.42 -8.52
C GLU A 25 -7.80 14.52 -9.33
N PHE A 26 -8.38 13.52 -9.99
CA PHE A 26 -7.77 12.79 -11.12
C PHE A 26 -7.65 13.68 -12.37
N THR A 27 -7.77 14.99 -12.22
CA THR A 27 -7.63 15.98 -13.28
C THR A 27 -6.40 16.83 -12.98
N SER A 28 -5.30 16.52 -13.67
CA SER A 28 -4.18 17.45 -13.80
C SER A 28 -4.70 18.79 -14.32
N GLU A 29 -4.12 19.91 -13.85
CA GLU A 29 -4.42 21.31 -14.22
C GLU A 29 -4.53 21.61 -15.74
N LYS A 30 -4.28 20.63 -16.62
CA LYS A 30 -4.31 20.77 -18.08
C LYS A 30 -5.32 19.88 -18.82
N GLY A 31 -6.28 19.23 -18.15
CA GLY A 31 -7.35 18.48 -18.83
C GLY A 31 -6.88 17.36 -19.77
N ARG A 32 -5.63 16.91 -19.65
CA ARG A 32 -5.10 15.78 -20.43
C ARG A 32 -5.48 14.49 -19.73
N PHE A 33 -6.25 13.65 -20.43
CA PHE A 33 -6.47 12.26 -20.02
C PHE A 33 -5.12 11.60 -19.72
N MET A 34 -4.95 11.07 -18.51
CA MET A 34 -3.77 10.29 -18.20
C MET A 34 -3.81 9.04 -19.09
N PRO A 35 -2.74 8.73 -19.83
CA PRO A 35 -2.70 7.52 -20.62
C PRO A 35 -2.80 6.33 -19.64
N ILE A 36 -3.88 5.55 -19.76
CA ILE A 36 -4.18 4.41 -18.87
C ILE A 36 -3.12 3.31 -19.04
N LEU A 37 -2.61 3.14 -20.26
CA LEU A 37 -1.70 2.05 -20.62
C LEU A 37 -0.37 2.06 -19.80
N PRO A 38 0.32 3.20 -19.60
CA PRO A 38 1.46 3.28 -18.68
C PRO A 38 1.20 2.82 -17.24
N TYR A 39 0.05 3.19 -16.66
CA TYR A 39 -0.32 2.76 -15.30
C TYR A 39 -0.61 1.25 -15.25
N VAL A 40 -1.25 0.71 -16.28
CA VAL A 40 -1.45 -0.75 -16.41
C VAL A 40 -0.12 -1.48 -16.49
N LYS A 41 0.83 -0.99 -17.31
CA LYS A 41 2.19 -1.56 -17.40
C LYS A 41 2.91 -1.51 -16.05
N LEU A 42 2.86 -0.36 -15.37
CA LEU A 42 3.45 -0.18 -14.05
C LEU A 42 2.88 -1.19 -13.04
N TYR A 43 1.55 -1.36 -13.03
CA TYR A 43 0.86 -2.32 -12.17
C TYR A 43 1.27 -3.76 -12.44
N VAL A 44 1.21 -4.20 -13.70
CA VAL A 44 1.52 -5.60 -14.06
C VAL A 44 2.97 -5.94 -13.73
N ILE A 45 3.93 -5.06 -14.05
CA ILE A 45 5.34 -5.31 -13.77
C ILE A 45 5.58 -5.35 -12.25
N SER A 46 5.02 -4.40 -11.50
CA SER A 46 5.17 -4.35 -10.05
C SER A 46 4.54 -5.59 -9.38
N LEU A 47 3.41 -6.05 -9.90
CA LEU A 47 2.73 -7.25 -9.42
C LEU A 47 3.58 -8.50 -9.61
N LEU A 48 4.13 -8.70 -10.82
CA LEU A 48 4.99 -9.85 -11.08
C LEU A 48 6.23 -9.86 -10.18
N ILE A 49 6.86 -8.71 -9.97
CA ILE A 49 8.01 -8.62 -9.07
C ILE A 49 7.61 -8.92 -7.63
N PHE A 50 6.49 -8.35 -7.15
CA PHE A 50 5.99 -8.61 -5.80
C PHE A 50 5.74 -10.10 -5.56
N ILE A 51 5.06 -10.76 -6.50
CA ILE A 51 4.77 -12.20 -6.43
C ILE A 51 6.07 -13.01 -6.31
N VAL A 52 7.08 -12.70 -7.12
CA VAL A 52 8.37 -13.42 -7.07
C VAL A 52 9.04 -13.24 -5.71
N VAL A 53 9.11 -12.00 -5.21
CA VAL A 53 9.73 -11.69 -3.91
C VAL A 53 8.99 -12.41 -2.77
N ASP A 54 7.67 -12.37 -2.77
CA ASP A 54 6.86 -12.97 -1.71
C ASP A 54 6.84 -14.50 -1.78
N LEU A 55 6.89 -15.09 -2.98
CA LEU A 55 7.06 -16.54 -3.14
C LEU A 55 8.39 -17.04 -2.59
N ILE A 56 9.48 -16.28 -2.78
CA ILE A 56 10.78 -16.62 -2.20
C ILE A 56 10.70 -16.62 -0.67
N TRP A 57 10.02 -15.63 -0.10
CA TRP A 57 9.80 -15.54 1.34
C TRP A 57 8.99 -16.72 1.87
N ILE A 58 7.79 -16.96 1.32
CA ILE A 58 6.87 -17.98 1.80
C ILE A 58 7.41 -19.39 1.56
N ALA A 59 7.82 -19.71 0.34
CA ALA A 59 8.18 -21.07 -0.05
C ALA A 59 9.62 -21.44 0.31
N GLY A 60 10.53 -20.44 0.33
CA GLY A 60 11.94 -20.63 0.61
C GLY A 60 12.30 -20.40 2.08
N ILE A 61 12.06 -19.19 2.58
CA ILE A 61 12.59 -18.73 3.87
C ILE A 61 11.70 -19.17 5.04
N MET A 62 10.39 -18.97 4.92
CA MET A 62 9.45 -19.06 6.04
C MET A 62 8.68 -20.37 6.14
N LYS A 63 8.83 -21.28 5.18
CA LYS A 63 8.08 -22.54 5.11
C LYS A 63 8.03 -23.30 6.44
N ASN A 64 9.17 -23.49 7.09
CA ASN A 64 9.26 -24.21 8.36
C ASN A 64 8.74 -23.38 9.54
N PHE A 65 9.00 -22.07 9.52
CA PHE A 65 8.52 -21.15 10.55
C PHE A 65 6.99 -21.11 10.54
N TYR A 66 6.35 -20.89 9.39
CA TYR A 66 4.90 -20.89 9.27
C TYR A 66 4.28 -22.21 9.74
N ARG A 67 4.89 -23.35 9.39
CA ARG A 67 4.44 -24.64 9.91
C ARG A 67 4.50 -24.72 11.44
N SER A 68 5.56 -24.22 12.06
CA SER A 68 5.73 -24.24 13.52
C SER A 68 4.82 -23.26 14.25
N GLN A 69 4.58 -22.08 13.68
CA GLN A 69 3.84 -21.00 14.35
C GLN A 69 2.33 -21.10 14.11
N LEU A 70 1.90 -21.60 12.96
CA LEU A 70 0.48 -21.73 12.62
C LEU A 70 -0.07 -23.11 12.99
N GLY A 71 0.76 -24.15 13.12
CA GLY A 71 0.36 -25.46 13.65
C GLY A 71 -1.02 -25.93 13.13
N PRO A 72 -2.04 -26.10 14.02
CA PRO A 72 -3.40 -26.50 13.64
C PRO A 72 -4.18 -25.50 12.77
N LEU A 73 -3.83 -24.21 12.81
CA LEU A 73 -4.47 -23.15 12.01
C LEU A 73 -4.04 -23.22 10.54
N SER A 74 -2.88 -23.83 10.27
CA SER A 74 -2.38 -23.93 8.90
C SER A 74 -3.24 -24.87 8.07
N LYS A 75 -3.62 -24.44 6.86
CA LYS A 75 -4.28 -25.33 5.89
C LYS A 75 -3.25 -26.37 5.43
N MET A 76 -3.38 -27.58 5.95
CA MET A 76 -2.54 -28.72 5.58
C MET A 76 -3.28 -29.68 4.65
N THR A 77 -2.62 -30.12 3.59
CA THR A 77 -3.10 -31.21 2.72
C THR A 77 -1.93 -32.14 2.43
N GLY A 78 -2.09 -33.44 2.76
CA GLY A 78 -1.04 -34.45 2.56
C GLY A 78 0.27 -34.20 3.33
N GLY A 79 0.21 -33.54 4.50
CA GLY A 79 1.41 -33.19 5.29
C GLY A 79 2.18 -31.95 4.81
N SER A 80 1.64 -31.24 3.82
CA SER A 80 2.21 -30.01 3.26
C SER A 80 1.24 -28.83 3.41
N MET A 81 1.77 -27.60 3.47
CA MET A 81 0.97 -26.38 3.53
C MET A 81 0.29 -26.15 2.17
N SER A 82 -1.03 -26.07 2.16
CA SER A 82 -1.87 -25.89 0.96
C SER A 82 -2.67 -24.59 1.07
N PRO A 83 -2.04 -23.43 0.81
CA PRO A 83 -2.74 -22.14 0.84
C PRO A 83 -3.86 -22.07 -0.19
N ASN A 84 -4.87 -21.24 0.09
CA ASN A 84 -5.93 -20.96 -0.88
C ASN A 84 -5.38 -20.03 -1.97
N ILE A 85 -5.10 -20.60 -3.14
CA ILE A 85 -4.47 -19.89 -4.26
C ILE A 85 -5.25 -18.65 -4.71
N PRO A 86 -6.60 -18.69 -4.90
CA PRO A 86 -7.36 -17.48 -5.22
C PRO A 86 -7.18 -16.33 -4.21
N ALA A 87 -7.22 -16.64 -2.92
CA ALA A 87 -7.02 -15.65 -1.87
C ALA A 87 -5.60 -15.06 -1.90
N SER A 88 -4.58 -15.90 -2.07
CA SER A 88 -3.18 -15.44 -2.18
C SER A 88 -2.98 -14.48 -3.36
N ILE A 89 -3.54 -14.79 -4.53
CA ILE A 89 -3.48 -13.92 -5.70
C ILE A 89 -4.18 -12.58 -5.42
N LEU A 90 -5.35 -12.63 -4.78
CA LEU A 90 -6.10 -11.41 -4.44
C LEU A 90 -5.33 -10.51 -3.46
N VAL A 91 -4.64 -11.09 -2.47
CA VAL A 91 -3.77 -10.34 -1.57
C VAL A 91 -2.66 -9.62 -2.33
N TRP A 92 -1.94 -10.30 -3.22
CA TRP A 92 -0.89 -9.69 -4.03
C TRP A 92 -1.43 -8.55 -4.92
N MET A 93 -2.58 -8.77 -5.56
CA MET A 93 -3.23 -7.75 -6.38
C MET A 93 -3.60 -6.50 -5.57
N LEU A 94 -4.13 -6.68 -4.35
CA LEU A 94 -4.55 -5.58 -3.47
C LEU A 94 -3.36 -4.81 -2.90
N ILE A 95 -2.29 -5.49 -2.49
CA ILE A 95 -1.08 -4.85 -1.99
C ILE A 95 -0.49 -3.94 -3.06
N VAL A 96 -0.32 -4.44 -4.28
CA VAL A 96 0.26 -3.67 -5.38
C VAL A 96 -0.65 -2.53 -5.82
N LEU A 97 -1.97 -2.74 -5.79
CA LEU A 97 -2.94 -1.67 -6.02
C LEU A 97 -2.79 -0.57 -4.96
N GLY A 98 -2.67 -0.94 -3.69
CA GLY A 98 -2.44 0.00 -2.59
C GLY A 98 -1.12 0.76 -2.73
N LEU A 99 -0.04 0.12 -3.18
CA LEU A 99 1.21 0.80 -3.49
C LEU A 99 1.02 1.88 -4.58
N ILE A 100 0.26 1.59 -5.64
CA ILE A 100 0.00 2.59 -6.69
C ILE A 100 -0.92 3.71 -6.20
N LEU A 101 -1.92 3.41 -5.37
CA LEU A 101 -2.89 4.41 -4.93
C LEU A 101 -2.38 5.29 -3.78
N PHE A 102 -1.59 4.74 -2.86
CA PHE A 102 -1.20 5.42 -1.62
C PHE A 102 0.29 5.77 -1.54
N VAL A 103 1.17 4.95 -2.13
CA VAL A 103 2.62 5.17 -2.06
C VAL A 103 3.12 6.00 -3.25
N LEU A 104 2.78 5.61 -4.48
CA LEU A 104 3.24 6.30 -5.69
C LEU A 104 2.97 7.82 -5.70
N PRO A 105 1.79 8.33 -5.29
CA PRO A 105 1.54 9.78 -5.30
C PRO A 105 2.42 10.58 -4.34
N ARG A 106 3.09 9.91 -3.39
CA ARG A 106 4.00 10.53 -2.43
C ARG A 106 5.44 10.59 -2.94
N ILE A 107 5.73 10.00 -4.10
CA ILE A 107 7.05 9.98 -4.71
C ILE A 107 7.17 11.18 -5.66
N PRO A 108 8.11 12.13 -5.41
CA PRO A 108 8.31 13.25 -6.32
C PRO A 108 8.76 12.78 -7.70
N ARG A 109 8.27 13.41 -8.77
CA ARG A 109 8.68 13.08 -10.15
C ARG A 109 10.19 13.20 -10.39
N THR A 110 10.83 14.14 -9.71
CA THR A 110 12.28 14.38 -9.76
C THR A 110 13.06 13.66 -8.65
N GLY A 111 12.37 12.90 -7.78
CA GLY A 111 12.97 12.22 -6.64
C GLY A 111 13.75 10.96 -7.04
N SER A 112 14.66 10.52 -6.17
CA SER A 112 15.50 9.33 -6.39
C SER A 112 14.71 8.02 -6.26
N GLY A 113 13.47 8.07 -5.76
CA GLY A 113 12.60 6.91 -5.54
C GLY A 113 12.76 6.32 -4.14
N ILE A 114 13.69 6.86 -3.34
CA ILE A 114 13.89 6.46 -1.95
C ILE A 114 12.72 6.86 -1.06
N GLU A 115 11.98 7.90 -1.45
CA GLU A 115 10.72 8.31 -0.82
C GLU A 115 9.70 7.17 -0.87
N GLY A 116 9.73 6.38 -1.95
CA GLY A 116 8.92 5.17 -2.11
C GLY A 116 9.25 4.10 -1.07
N VAL A 117 10.51 4.00 -0.60
CA VAL A 117 10.89 3.08 0.48
C VAL A 117 10.17 3.46 1.77
N LEU A 118 10.26 4.73 2.18
CA LEU A 118 9.67 5.18 3.44
C LEU A 118 8.14 5.00 3.43
N TRP A 119 7.47 5.47 2.39
CA TRP A 119 6.02 5.33 2.28
C TRP A 119 5.59 3.88 2.08
N GLY A 120 6.40 3.07 1.41
CA GLY A 120 6.21 1.62 1.29
C GLY A 120 6.31 0.90 2.64
N VAL A 121 7.31 1.22 3.45
CA VAL A 121 7.48 0.67 4.81
C VAL A 121 6.28 0.98 5.69
N LEU A 122 5.83 2.25 5.69
CA LEU A 122 4.66 2.67 6.46
C LEU A 122 3.38 1.99 5.97
N PHE A 123 3.19 1.88 4.65
CA PHE A 123 2.06 1.16 4.07
C PHE A 123 2.07 -0.32 4.47
N GLY A 124 3.23 -0.98 4.37
CA GLY A 124 3.41 -2.37 4.79
C GLY A 124 3.11 -2.59 6.26
N LEU A 125 3.60 -1.70 7.14
CA LEU A 125 3.30 -1.74 8.58
C LEU A 125 1.79 -1.67 8.83
N VAL A 126 1.07 -0.81 8.13
CA VAL A 126 -0.39 -0.69 8.31
C VAL A 126 -1.11 -1.94 7.80
N VAL A 127 -0.81 -2.41 6.58
CA VAL A 127 -1.50 -3.56 5.99
C VAL A 127 -1.27 -4.83 6.80
N TYR A 128 -0.01 -5.18 7.05
CA TYR A 128 0.35 -6.39 7.79
C TYR A 128 0.02 -6.22 9.27
N GLY A 129 0.30 -5.06 9.86
CA GLY A 129 -0.06 -4.78 11.26
C GLY A 129 -1.55 -4.93 11.54
N VAL A 130 -2.43 -4.40 10.68
CA VAL A 130 -3.88 -4.58 10.85
C VAL A 130 -4.24 -6.07 10.75
N TYR A 131 -3.71 -6.80 9.77
CA TYR A 131 -3.97 -8.22 9.62
C TYR A 131 -3.49 -9.04 10.84
N ASP A 132 -2.22 -8.91 11.19
CA ASP A 132 -1.56 -9.70 12.23
C ASP A 132 -2.05 -9.37 13.63
N LEU A 133 -2.25 -8.09 13.96
CA LEU A 133 -2.75 -7.69 15.28
C LEU A 133 -4.23 -8.05 15.44
N THR A 134 -5.03 -7.98 14.38
CA THR A 134 -6.43 -8.45 14.42
C THR A 134 -6.48 -9.95 14.68
N ASN A 135 -5.66 -10.74 13.97
CA ASN A 135 -5.60 -12.19 14.21
C ASN A 135 -5.08 -12.51 15.61
N TYR A 136 -4.05 -11.82 16.09
CA TYR A 136 -3.54 -12.00 17.46
C TYR A 136 -4.59 -11.66 18.53
N ALA A 137 -5.44 -10.67 18.28
CA ALA A 137 -6.52 -10.29 19.20
C ALA A 137 -7.70 -11.28 19.19
N LEU A 138 -7.99 -11.92 18.06
CA LEU A 138 -9.21 -12.73 17.87
C LEU A 138 -8.97 -14.25 17.91
N LEU A 139 -7.82 -14.72 17.46
CA LEU A 139 -7.53 -16.15 17.32
C LEU A 139 -6.69 -16.63 18.51
N LYS A 140 -7.22 -17.61 19.24
CA LYS A 140 -6.60 -18.16 20.47
C LYS A 140 -5.15 -18.64 20.28
N ASP A 141 -4.87 -19.29 19.15
CA ASP A 141 -3.59 -19.96 18.89
C ASP A 141 -2.73 -19.19 17.87
N TRP A 142 -3.01 -17.91 17.62
CA TRP A 142 -2.15 -17.08 16.78
C TRP A 142 -0.91 -16.62 17.56
N SER A 143 0.27 -16.94 17.05
CA SER A 143 1.53 -16.65 17.74
C SER A 143 1.95 -15.18 17.65
N LEU A 144 2.38 -14.59 18.76
CA LEU A 144 3.00 -13.25 18.76
C LEU A 144 4.26 -13.20 17.88
N SER A 145 5.03 -14.29 17.83
CA SER A 145 6.21 -14.38 16.96
C SER A 145 5.82 -14.32 15.48
N MET A 146 4.68 -14.94 15.10
CA MET A 146 4.15 -14.82 13.75
C MET A 146 3.82 -13.36 13.44
N THR A 147 3.06 -12.69 14.31
CA THR A 147 2.68 -11.28 14.16
C THR A 147 3.89 -10.37 13.94
N ILE A 148 4.91 -10.46 14.80
CA ILE A 148 6.08 -9.57 14.71
C ILE A 148 6.85 -9.82 13.40
N VAL A 149 7.09 -11.09 13.05
CA VAL A 149 7.89 -11.43 11.87
C VAL A 149 7.16 -11.05 10.59
N ASP A 150 5.86 -11.30 10.50
CA ASP A 150 5.08 -11.00 9.30
C ASP A 150 4.88 -9.48 9.12
N MET A 151 4.73 -8.72 10.20
CA MET A 151 4.75 -7.25 10.15
C MET A 151 6.08 -6.70 9.63
N LEU A 152 7.21 -7.22 10.13
CA LEU A 152 8.53 -6.80 9.65
C LEU A 152 8.74 -7.16 8.18
N TRP A 153 8.25 -8.33 7.76
CA TRP A 153 8.26 -8.70 6.35
C TRP A 153 7.41 -7.75 5.51
N GLY A 154 6.19 -7.44 5.95
CA GLY A 154 5.31 -6.48 5.28
C GLY A 154 5.96 -5.13 5.07
N MET A 155 6.65 -4.60 6.09
CA MET A 155 7.44 -3.38 6.00
C MET A 155 8.54 -3.48 4.93
N ILE A 156 9.32 -4.56 4.95
CA ILE A 156 10.44 -4.78 4.01
C ILE A 156 9.92 -4.95 2.58
N ALA A 157 8.95 -5.84 2.37
CA ALA A 157 8.38 -6.16 1.08
C ALA A 157 7.73 -4.94 0.42
N CYS A 158 6.92 -4.19 1.18
CA CYS A 158 6.30 -2.97 0.67
C CYS A 158 7.31 -1.82 0.50
N GLY A 159 8.36 -1.74 1.32
CA GLY A 159 9.46 -0.78 1.15
C GLY A 159 10.24 -1.02 -0.15
N ILE A 160 10.66 -2.27 -0.39
CA ILE A 160 11.32 -2.68 -1.65
C ILE A 160 10.40 -2.39 -2.84
N SER A 161 9.12 -2.73 -2.72
CA SER A 161 8.15 -2.54 -3.80
C SER A 161 7.85 -1.07 -4.05
N GLY A 162 7.82 -0.23 -3.02
CA GLY A 162 7.69 1.22 -3.15
C GLY A 162 8.87 1.84 -3.90
N PHE A 163 10.10 1.38 -3.66
CA PHE A 163 11.26 1.76 -4.45
C PHE A 163 11.13 1.35 -5.92
N ILE A 164 10.74 0.10 -6.18
CA ILE A 164 10.54 -0.43 -7.54
C ILE A 164 9.48 0.38 -8.28
N VAL A 165 8.32 0.61 -7.67
CA VAL A 165 7.22 1.40 -8.22
C VAL A 165 7.70 2.81 -8.55
N GLY A 166 8.42 3.46 -7.64
CA GLY A 166 8.99 4.80 -7.89
C GLY A 166 9.99 4.80 -9.04
N HIS A 167 10.87 3.80 -9.11
CA HIS A 167 11.85 3.67 -10.18
C HIS A 167 11.20 3.42 -11.55
N LEU A 168 10.21 2.53 -11.61
CA LEU A 168 9.48 2.21 -12.83
C LEU A 168 8.61 3.39 -13.28
N ALA A 169 7.96 4.07 -12.34
CA ALA A 169 7.14 5.25 -12.64
C ALA A 169 7.94 6.33 -13.38
N ARG A 170 9.19 6.60 -12.99
CA ARG A 170 10.06 7.55 -13.71
C ARG A 170 10.32 7.20 -15.18
N ARG A 171 10.22 5.91 -15.54
CA ARG A 171 10.45 5.45 -16.92
C ARG A 171 9.15 5.35 -17.72
N LEU A 172 8.02 5.15 -17.04
CA LEU A 172 6.74 4.81 -17.67
C LEU A 172 5.74 5.98 -17.69
N LEU A 173 5.79 6.89 -16.71
CA LEU A 173 4.84 7.99 -16.49
C LEU A 173 5.48 9.36 -16.75
#